data_AF-A0A2A5BHB4-F1
#
_entry.id   AF-A0A2A5BHB4-F1
#
_cell.length_a   1.000
_cell.length_b   1.000
_cell.length_c   1.000
_cell.angle_alpha   90.00
_cell.angle_beta   90.00
_cell.angle_gamma   90.00
#
_symmetry.space_group_name_H-M   'P 1'
#
loop_
_entity.id
_entity.type
_entity.pdbx_description
1 polymer ?
#
loop_
_entity_poly.entity_id
_entity_poly.type
_entity_poly.pdbx_seq_one_letter_code
_entity_poly.pdbx_strand_id
1 'polypeptide(L)'
;METDSLQLQRASNATLASLLNLTLFPVIGFIVLLLIYKKTTENSYARYYCVVAIKINLFAAVALFLVSALIIFVGGLTSPWTWVYVVSYFVLGHALFILAATWTMVRSWTGEKLKKSFLSK
;
A
#
# COMPACT_ATOMS: atom_id res chain seq x y z
N MET A 1 3.88 -25.97 -10.59
CA MET A 1 2.95 -24.84 -10.80
C MET A 1 2.24 -24.55 -9.50
N GLU A 2 2.11 -23.29 -9.08
CA GLU A 2 1.25 -22.93 -7.94
C GLU A 2 -0.21 -23.24 -8.29
N THR A 3 -0.94 -23.85 -7.38
CA THR A 3 -2.39 -24.03 -7.53
C THR A 3 -3.07 -22.67 -7.52
N ASP A 4 -4.24 -22.58 -8.15
CA ASP A 4 -5.02 -21.33 -8.17
C ASP A 4 -5.40 -20.90 -6.75
N SER A 5 -5.81 -21.84 -5.90
CA SER A 5 -6.09 -21.58 -4.48
C SER A 5 -4.92 -20.96 -3.71
N LEU A 6 -3.69 -21.43 -3.98
CA LEU A 6 -2.48 -20.91 -3.34
C LEU A 6 -2.17 -19.48 -3.81
N GLN A 7 -2.35 -19.21 -5.11
CA GLN A 7 -2.16 -17.87 -5.65
C GLN A 7 -3.18 -16.87 -5.08
N LEU A 8 -4.46 -17.28 -4.97
CA LEU A 8 -5.53 -16.47 -4.38
C LEU A 8 -5.22 -16.14 -2.91
N GLN A 9 -4.83 -17.14 -2.13
CA GLN A 9 -4.46 -16.95 -0.73
C GLN A 9 -3.27 -16.00 -0.59
N ARG A 10 -2.24 -16.15 -1.41
CA ARG A 10 -1.05 -15.28 -1.38
C ARG A 10 -1.36 -13.85 -1.80
N ALA A 11 -2.19 -13.66 -2.83
CA ALA A 11 -2.64 -12.35 -3.26
C ALA A 11 -3.44 -11.64 -2.16
N SER A 12 -4.39 -12.35 -1.54
CA SER A 12 -5.18 -11.87 -0.41
C SER A 12 -4.29 -11.49 0.78
N ASN A 13 -3.40 -12.39 1.21
CA ASN A 13 -2.52 -12.14 2.34
C ASN A 13 -1.53 -10.98 2.09
N ALA A 14 -1.03 -10.83 0.85
CA ALA A 14 -0.14 -9.73 0.48
C ALA A 14 -0.85 -8.38 0.57
N THR A 15 -2.06 -8.28 0.00
CA THR A 15 -2.85 -7.05 0.02
C THR A 15 -3.33 -6.70 1.43
N LEU A 16 -3.66 -7.71 2.26
CA LEU A 16 -3.93 -7.54 3.68
C LEU A 16 -2.70 -7.04 4.45
N ALA A 17 -1.52 -7.63 4.23
CA ALA A 17 -0.28 -7.17 4.86
C ALA A 17 0.06 -5.72 4.51
N SER A 18 -0.21 -5.32 3.27
CA SER A 18 -0.16 -3.92 2.83
C SER A 18 -1.13 -3.03 3.58
N LEU A 19 -2.40 -3.43 3.72
CA LEU A 19 -3.39 -2.66 4.46
C LEU A 19 -3.02 -2.53 5.94
N LEU A 20 -2.52 -3.61 6.56
CA LEU A 20 -2.02 -3.59 7.93
C LEU A 20 -0.84 -2.65 8.11
N ASN A 21 0.10 -2.61 7.15
CA ASN A 21 1.22 -1.68 7.18
C ASN A 21 0.76 -0.21 7.18
N LEU A 22 -0.32 0.11 6.48
CA LEU A 22 -0.88 1.46 6.44
C LEU A 22 -1.73 1.79 7.68
N THR A 23 -2.21 0.81 8.45
CA THR A 23 -3.22 1.05 9.50
C THR A 23 -2.72 0.78 10.92
N LEU A 24 -2.26 -0.44 11.20
CA LEU A 24 -2.07 -0.93 12.57
C LEU A 24 -0.63 -1.34 12.87
N PHE A 25 0.06 -1.91 11.88
CA PHE A 25 1.38 -2.54 12.06
C PHE A 25 2.36 -2.03 11.01
N PRO A 26 2.76 -0.74 11.07
CA PRO A 26 3.74 -0.20 10.15
C PRO A 26 5.07 -0.96 10.29
N VAL A 27 5.82 -1.05 9.20
CA VAL A 27 7.06 -1.83 9.06
C VAL A 27 6.83 -3.34 9.12
N ILE A 28 6.14 -3.87 10.14
CA ILE A 28 5.87 -5.31 10.28
C ILE A 28 5.03 -5.81 9.12
N GLY A 29 3.94 -5.11 8.77
CA GLY A 29 3.11 -5.46 7.62
C GLY A 29 3.90 -5.44 6.30
N PHE A 30 4.82 -4.48 6.15
CA PHE A 30 5.70 -4.42 4.99
C PHE A 30 6.71 -5.57 4.94
N ILE A 31 7.31 -5.94 6.07
CA ILE A 31 8.20 -7.11 6.15
C ILE A 31 7.44 -8.38 5.74
N VAL A 32 6.24 -8.59 6.27
CA VAL A 32 5.38 -9.73 5.90
C VAL A 32 5.08 -9.73 4.40
N LEU A 33 4.75 -8.57 3.83
CA LEU A 33 4.53 -8.41 2.40
C LEU A 33 5.76 -8.80 1.57
N LEU A 34 6.96 -8.40 1.98
CA LEU A 34 8.21 -8.80 1.30
C LEU A 34 8.49 -10.30 1.42
N LEU A 35 8.17 -10.92 2.55
CA LEU A 35 8.28 -12.37 2.73
C LEU A 35 7.31 -13.14 1.82
N ILE A 36 6.08 -12.62 1.64
CA ILE A 36 5.11 -13.19 0.69
C ILE A 36 5.62 -13.03 -0.75
N TYR A 37 6.12 -11.85 -1.11
CA TYR A 37 6.69 -11.58 -2.43
C TYR A 37 7.78 -12.60 -2.80
N LYS A 38 8.72 -12.87 -1.88
CA LYS A 38 9.79 -13.87 -2.09
C LYS A 38 9.27 -15.29 -2.35
N LYS A 39 8.08 -15.63 -1.84
CA LYS A 39 7.46 -16.95 -2.00
C LYS A 39 6.64 -17.09 -3.29
N THR A 40 6.31 -15.98 -3.95
CA THR A 40 5.49 -15.99 -5.18
C THR A 40 6.30 -16.25 -6.45
N THR A 41 5.78 -17.12 -7.31
CA THR A 41 6.34 -17.40 -8.64
C THR A 41 6.24 -16.20 -9.58
N GLU A 42 7.24 -16.04 -10.44
CA GLU A 42 7.24 -15.03 -11.50
C GLU A 42 6.05 -15.25 -12.44
N ASN A 43 5.48 -14.17 -12.96
CA ASN A 43 4.28 -14.14 -13.81
C ASN A 43 2.94 -14.60 -13.19
N SER A 44 2.90 -15.07 -11.94
CA SER A 44 1.65 -15.34 -11.21
C SER A 44 0.83 -14.07 -10.96
N TYR A 45 -0.49 -14.19 -10.77
CA TYR A 45 -1.30 -13.04 -10.35
C TYR A 45 -1.03 -12.69 -8.87
N ALA A 46 -0.61 -13.67 -8.05
CA ALA A 46 -0.14 -13.42 -6.69
C ALA A 46 1.06 -12.45 -6.68
N ARG A 47 2.05 -12.68 -7.55
CA ARG A 47 3.21 -11.78 -7.73
C ARG A 47 2.77 -10.39 -8.19
N TYR A 48 1.79 -10.31 -9.09
CA TYR A 48 1.22 -9.03 -9.53
C TYR A 48 0.66 -8.23 -8.35
N TYR A 49 -0.21 -8.83 -7.54
CA TYR A 49 -0.78 -8.15 -6.38
C TYR A 49 0.26 -7.82 -5.30
N CYS A 50 1.28 -8.65 -5.10
CA CYS A 50 2.41 -8.30 -4.24
C CYS A 50 3.13 -7.04 -4.72
N VAL A 51 3.39 -6.91 -6.03
CA VAL A 51 4.05 -5.72 -6.59
C VAL A 51 3.17 -4.48 -6.45
N VAL A 52 1.87 -4.59 -6.72
CA VAL A 52 0.92 -3.47 -6.54
C VAL A 52 0.90 -3.03 -5.07
N ALA A 53 0.76 -3.97 -4.14
CA ALA A 53 0.80 -3.73 -2.71
C ALA A 53 2.10 -3.05 -2.27
N ILE A 54 3.27 -3.52 -2.74
CA ILE A 54 4.57 -2.91 -2.45
C ILE A 54 4.60 -1.46 -2.94
N LYS A 55 4.16 -1.21 -4.18
CA LYS A 55 4.15 0.15 -4.75
C LYS A 55 3.28 1.10 -3.93
N ILE A 56 2.08 0.70 -3.52
CA ILE A 56 1.20 1.52 -2.68
C ILE A 56 1.92 1.93 -1.39
N ASN A 57 2.57 0.98 -0.71
CA ASN A 57 3.27 1.25 0.54
C ASN A 57 4.53 2.12 0.35
N LEU A 58 5.26 1.94 -0.75
CA LEU A 58 6.39 2.80 -1.08
C LEU A 58 5.95 4.23 -1.38
N PHE A 59 4.87 4.43 -2.12
CA PHE A 59 4.31 5.77 -2.34
C PHE A 59 3.84 6.41 -1.03
N ALA A 60 3.22 5.65 -0.14
CA ALA A 60 2.85 6.14 1.18
C ALA A 60 4.08 6.54 2.01
N ALA A 61 5.16 5.75 1.98
CA ALA A 61 6.41 6.10 2.65
C ALA A 61 7.05 7.36 2.05
N VAL A 62 7.08 7.50 0.72
CA VAL A 62 7.58 8.71 0.06
C VAL A 62 6.74 9.93 0.45
N ALA A 63 5.42 9.81 0.46
CA ALA A 63 4.53 10.89 0.89
C ALA A 63 4.81 11.31 2.34
N LEU A 64 5.04 10.35 3.25
CA LEU A 64 5.43 10.62 4.62
C LEU A 64 6.72 11.44 4.69
N PHE A 65 7.80 11.01 4.02
CA PHE A 65 9.07 11.74 4.02
C PHE A 65 8.94 13.14 3.43
N LEU A 66 8.17 13.30 2.34
CA LEU A 66 7.93 14.60 1.71
C LEU A 66 7.22 15.56 2.65
N VAL A 67 6.12 15.13 3.27
CA VAL A 67 5.36 15.95 4.23
C VAL A 67 6.24 16.29 5.42
N SER A 68 6.99 15.32 5.97
CA SER A 68 7.92 15.59 7.08
C SER A 68 9.01 16.61 6.72
N ALA A 69 9.57 16.55 5.50
CA ALA A 69 10.56 17.53 5.05
C ALA A 69 9.95 18.93 4.93
N LEU A 70 8.76 19.05 4.34
CA LEU A 70 8.01 20.32 4.21
C LEU A 70 7.81 21.00 5.57
N ILE A 71 7.55 20.23 6.63
CA ILE A 71 7.41 20.77 8.00
C ILE A 71 8.68 21.46 8.48
N ILE A 72 9.81 20.76 8.31
CA ILE A 72 11.12 21.24 8.75
C ILE A 72 11.46 22.53 7.99
N PHE A 73 11.11 22.63 6.71
CA PHE A 73 11.39 23.81 5.89
C PHE A 73 10.44 24.99 6.11
N VAL A 74 9.14 24.78 6.38
CA VAL A 74 8.14 25.87 6.34
C VAL A 74 7.94 26.59 7.67
N GLY A 75 7.90 25.88 8.80
CA GLY A 75 7.36 26.47 10.03
C GLY A 75 8.02 26.06 11.33
N GLY A 76 8.94 25.09 11.30
CA GLY A 76 9.48 24.48 12.50
C GLY A 76 8.42 23.71 13.31
N LEU A 77 8.88 22.87 14.25
CA LEU A 77 8.01 22.00 15.04
C LEU A 77 7.28 22.70 16.20
N THR A 78 7.50 24.01 16.36
CA THR A 78 7.04 24.80 17.52
C THR A 78 5.72 25.53 17.28
N SER A 79 5.34 25.78 16.02
CA SER A 79 4.10 26.50 15.69
C SER A 79 2.89 25.57 15.68
N PRO A 80 1.82 25.87 16.45
CA PRO A 80 0.58 25.08 16.45
C PRO A 80 -0.10 25.00 15.08
N TRP A 81 -0.02 26.08 14.28
CA TRP A 81 -0.61 26.10 12.93
C TRP A 81 0.09 25.12 11.97
N THR A 82 1.40 24.93 12.12
CA THR A 82 2.14 23.91 11.36
C THR A 82 1.53 22.53 11.60
N TRP A 83 1.21 22.19 12.86
CA TRP A 83 0.60 20.91 13.20
C TRP A 83 -0.81 20.76 12.64
N VAL A 84 -1.62 21.82 12.60
CA VAL A 84 -2.95 21.78 11.96
C VAL A 84 -2.82 21.36 10.50
N TYR A 85 -1.96 22.03 9.73
CA TYR A 85 -1.76 21.69 8.32
C TYR A 85 -1.22 20.26 8.16
N VAL A 86 -0.22 19.90 8.94
CA VAL A 86 0.44 18.58 8.86
C VAL A 86 -0.54 17.45 9.10
N VAL A 87 -1.29 17.53 10.20
CA VAL A 87 -2.23 16.47 10.55
C VAL A 87 -3.33 16.40 9.50
N SER A 88 -3.86 17.53 9.04
CA SER A 88 -4.88 17.55 7.98
C SER A 88 -4.37 16.91 6.67
N TYR A 89 -3.20 17.32 6.17
CA TYR A 89 -2.63 16.75 4.95
C TYR A 89 -2.28 15.27 5.11
N PHE A 90 -1.71 14.89 6.25
CA PHE A 90 -1.40 13.51 6.54
C PHE A 90 -2.65 12.65 6.56
N VAL A 91 -3.70 13.04 7.30
CA VAL A 91 -4.95 12.25 7.40
C VAL A 91 -5.60 12.09 6.03
N LEU A 92 -5.73 13.18 5.26
CA LEU A 92 -6.36 13.13 3.93
C LEU A 92 -5.54 12.31 2.94
N GLY A 93 -4.23 12.57 2.84
CA GLY A 93 -3.34 11.83 1.94
C GLY A 93 -3.23 10.36 2.32
N HIS A 94 -3.13 10.06 3.62
CA HIS A 94 -3.06 8.70 4.13
C HIS A 94 -4.33 7.90 3.89
N ALA A 95 -5.51 8.54 4.05
CA ALA A 95 -6.79 7.91 3.75
C ALA A 95 -6.90 7.44 2.28
N LEU A 96 -6.30 8.18 1.33
CA LEU A 96 -6.26 7.76 -0.08
C LEU A 96 -5.45 6.47 -0.29
N PHE A 97 -4.33 6.31 0.43
CA PHE A 97 -3.55 5.07 0.38
C PHE A 97 -4.30 3.89 1.00
N ILE A 98 -5.00 4.11 2.12
CA ILE A 98 -5.85 3.08 2.75
C ILE A 98 -6.96 2.65 1.80
N LEU A 99 -7.62 3.61 1.13
CA LEU A 99 -8.65 3.32 0.14
C LEU A 99 -8.09 2.51 -1.04
N ALA A 100 -6.94 2.91 -1.58
CA ALA A 100 -6.26 2.19 -2.66
C ALA A 100 -5.86 0.76 -2.26
N ALA A 101 -5.34 0.57 -1.04
CA ALA A 101 -4.99 -0.74 -0.51
C ALA A 101 -6.22 -1.63 -0.32
N THR A 102 -7.31 -1.08 0.24
CA THR A 102 -8.58 -1.78 0.45
C THR A 102 -9.20 -2.21 -0.87
N TRP A 103 -9.23 -1.30 -1.85
CA TRP A 103 -9.68 -1.61 -3.21
C TRP A 103 -8.84 -2.72 -3.85
N THR A 104 -7.52 -2.63 -3.74
CA THR A 104 -6.59 -3.66 -4.25
C THR A 104 -6.83 -5.02 -3.59
N MET A 105 -7.11 -5.05 -2.28
CA MET A 105 -7.43 -6.27 -1.54
C MET A 105 -8.69 -6.94 -2.06
N VAL A 106 -9.80 -6.20 -2.16
CA VAL A 106 -11.06 -6.72 -2.70
C VAL A 106 -10.89 -7.20 -4.14
N ARG A 107 -10.10 -6.49 -4.96
CA ARG A 107 -9.80 -6.92 -6.33
C ARG A 107 -8.97 -8.21 -6.38
N SER A 108 -8.06 -8.42 -5.44
CA SER A 108 -7.23 -9.64 -5.39
C SER A 108 -8.04 -10.91 -5.23
N TRP A 109 -9.22 -10.82 -4.61
CA TRP A 109 -10.12 -11.96 -4.41
C TRP A 109 -10.80 -12.45 -5.69
N THR A 110 -10.66 -11.72 -6.80
CA THR A 110 -11.18 -12.16 -8.11
C THR A 110 -10.31 -13.22 -8.80
N GLY A 111 -9.08 -13.44 -8.32
CA GLY A 111 -8.13 -14.38 -8.94
C GLY A 111 -7.56 -13.90 -10.29
N GLU A 112 -7.85 -12.68 -10.73
CA GLU A 112 -7.38 -12.14 -12.01
C GLU A 112 -6.49 -10.91 -11.83
N LYS A 113 -5.55 -10.68 -12.77
CA LYS A 113 -4.79 -9.41 -12.85
C LYS A 113 -5.72 -8.26 -13.27
N LEU A 114 -5.42 -7.03 -12.84
CA LEU A 114 -6.16 -5.86 -13.32
C LEU A 114 -5.92 -5.67 -14.82
N LYS A 115 -7.01 -5.61 -15.60
CA LYS A 115 -6.98 -5.42 -17.05
C LYS A 115 -6.94 -3.92 -17.36
N LYS A 116 -6.05 -3.50 -18.28
CA LYS A 116 -5.94 -2.09 -18.72
C LYS A 116 -7.22 -1.55 -19.37
N SER A 117 -8.06 -2.42 -19.93
CA SER A 117 -9.32 -2.05 -20.59
C SER A 117 -10.33 -1.36 -19.68
N PHE A 118 -10.16 -1.44 -18.36
CA PHE A 118 -11.02 -0.73 -17.41
C PHE A 118 -10.75 0.78 -17.37
N LEU A 119 -9.54 1.22 -17.76
CA LEU A 119 -9.12 2.63 -17.75
C LEU A 119 -9.27 3.32 -19.12
N SER A 120 -9.64 2.57 -20.17
CA SER A 120 -9.76 3.11 -21.54
C SER A 120 -11.21 3.40 -21.96
N LYS A 121 -12.09 3.66 -21.00
CA LYS A 121 -13.44 4.15 -21.29
C LYS A 121 -13.44 5.66 -21.41
#